data_AF-A0A7C9FQE9-F1
#
_entry.id   AF-A0A7C9FQE9-F1
#
_cell.length_a   1.000
_cell.length_b   1.000
_cell.length_c   1.000
_cell.angle_alpha   90.00
_cell.angle_beta   90.00
_cell.angle_gamma   90.00
#
_symmetry.space_group_name_H-M   'P 1'
#
loop_
_entity.id
_entity.type
_entity.pdbx_description
1 polymer ?
#
loop_
_entity_poly.entity_id
_entity_poly.type
_entity_poly.pdbx_seq_one_letter_code
_entity_poly.pdbx_strand_id
1 'polypeptide(L)'
;MLIGGFFAFKPAPKAVRYDYSQMTTIESVVPGGLGRSRMLINEKGGNKDEIDMKNFFSLGGINFGNINNNEQLILEKISQMNANGWELYNITPGVVSPSANSTGIFITRYLFRKEK
;
A
#
# COMPACT_ATOMS: atom_id res chain seq x y z
N MET A 1 65.23 9.39 2.67
CA MET A 1 63.89 9.93 2.99
C MET A 1 62.90 9.27 2.03
N LEU A 2 62.12 8.30 2.50
CA LEU A 2 61.16 7.54 1.70
C LEU A 2 59.76 8.04 2.06
N ILE A 3 59.10 8.72 1.12
CA ILE A 3 57.74 9.21 1.29
C ILE A 3 56.81 8.07 0.88
N GLY A 4 56.34 7.29 1.87
CA GLY A 4 55.32 6.27 1.66
C GLY A 4 53.93 6.90 1.64
N GLY A 5 53.28 6.92 0.48
CA GLY A 5 51.90 7.37 0.34
C GLY A 5 50.93 6.35 0.91
N PHE A 6 50.16 6.73 1.93
CA PHE A 6 49.05 5.94 2.44
C PHE A 6 47.87 6.03 1.46
N PHE A 7 47.62 4.97 0.68
CA PHE A 7 46.34 4.82 -0.01
C PHE A 7 45.27 4.47 1.03
N ALA A 8 44.42 5.43 1.35
CA ALA A 8 43.25 5.20 2.19
C ALA A 8 42.22 4.36 1.42
N PHE A 9 42.02 3.10 1.82
CA PHE A 9 40.93 2.27 1.35
C PHE A 9 39.60 2.87 1.83
N LYS A 10 38.77 3.38 0.90
CA LYS A 10 37.36 3.64 1.20
C LYS A 10 36.62 2.30 1.13
N PRO A 11 35.96 1.85 2.21
CA PRO A 11 35.14 0.64 2.13
C PRO A 11 34.04 0.82 1.08
N ALA A 12 33.84 -0.19 0.23
CA ALA A 12 32.73 -0.17 -0.72
C ALA A 12 31.40 -0.12 0.05
N PRO A 13 30.40 0.66 -0.42
CA PRO A 13 29.11 0.72 0.24
C PRO A 13 28.51 -0.68 0.33
N LYS A 14 28.07 -1.05 1.54
CA LYS A 14 27.44 -2.35 1.80
C LYS A 14 26.12 -2.39 1.03
N ALA A 15 25.93 -3.39 0.18
CA ALA A 15 24.68 -3.57 -0.55
C ALA A 15 23.54 -3.83 0.44
N VAL A 16 22.60 -2.88 0.55
CA VAL A 16 21.42 -3.02 1.39
C VAL A 16 20.42 -3.94 0.70
N ARG A 17 19.86 -4.89 1.45
CA ARG A 17 18.82 -5.81 0.97
C ARG A 17 17.52 -5.47 1.67
N TYR A 18 16.41 -5.58 0.94
CA TYR A 18 15.09 -5.27 1.47
C TYR A 18 14.18 -6.50 1.43
N ASP A 19 13.35 -6.64 2.46
CA ASP A 19 12.08 -7.35 2.38
C ASP A 19 10.97 -6.39 1.93
N TYR A 20 9.90 -6.95 1.36
CA TYR A 20 8.80 -6.19 0.80
C TYR A 20 7.45 -6.69 1.31
N SER A 21 6.55 -5.74 1.54
CA SER A 21 5.14 -5.98 1.86
C SER A 21 4.27 -5.15 0.94
N GLN A 22 3.19 -5.74 0.44
CA GLN A 22 2.22 -5.06 -0.40
C GLN A 22 0.91 -4.90 0.36
N MET A 23 0.54 -3.66 0.67
CA MET A 23 -0.83 -3.31 1.04
C MET A 23 -1.57 -2.85 -0.22
N THR A 24 -2.80 -3.33 -0.43
CA THR A 24 -3.64 -3.00 -1.59
C THR A 24 -5.04 -2.67 -1.12
N THR A 25 -5.53 -1.48 -1.42
CA THR A 25 -6.96 -1.17 -1.26
C THR A 25 -7.67 -1.40 -2.59
N ILE A 26 -8.85 -2.02 -2.53
CA ILE A 26 -9.75 -2.26 -3.65
C ILE A 26 -11.09 -1.66 -3.24
N GLU A 27 -11.51 -0.60 -3.92
CA GLU A 27 -12.70 0.16 -3.57
C GLU A 27 -13.68 0.10 -4.74
N SER A 28 -14.84 -0.48 -4.46
CA SER A 28 -15.81 -0.85 -5.46
C SER A 28 -16.79 0.28 -5.74
N VAL A 29 -16.99 0.57 -7.02
CA VAL A 29 -17.96 1.53 -7.54
C VAL A 29 -19.11 0.74 -8.17
N VAL A 30 -19.95 0.19 -7.31
CA VAL A 30 -21.17 -0.53 -7.72
C VAL A 30 -22.39 0.32 -7.38
N PRO A 31 -23.28 0.58 -8.35
CA PRO A 31 -24.56 1.24 -8.09
C PRO A 31 -25.33 0.54 -6.96
N GLY A 32 -25.94 1.33 -6.07
CA GLY A 32 -26.68 0.79 -4.93
C GLY A 32 -25.83 0.18 -3.81
N GLY A 33 -24.50 0.24 -3.90
CA GLY A 33 -23.61 -0.12 -2.80
C GLY A 33 -23.43 -1.62 -2.55
N LEU A 34 -23.74 -2.46 -3.55
CA LEU A 34 -23.62 -3.93 -3.47
C LEU A 34 -22.16 -4.44 -3.61
N GLY A 35 -21.19 -3.55 -3.82
CA GLY A 35 -19.78 -3.90 -3.93
C GLY A 35 -19.20 -4.49 -2.64
N ARG A 36 -17.99 -5.04 -2.73
CA ARG A 36 -17.21 -5.45 -1.55
C ARG A 36 -15.85 -4.80 -1.66
N SER A 37 -15.67 -3.72 -0.92
CA SER A 37 -14.37 -3.05 -0.83
C SER A 37 -13.49 -3.79 0.18
N ARG A 38 -12.19 -3.87 -0.08
CA ARG A 38 -11.23 -4.67 0.69
C ARG A 38 -9.87 -4.00 0.76
N MET A 39 -9.21 -4.14 1.90
CA MET A 39 -7.78 -3.93 2.03
C MET A 39 -7.09 -5.29 2.19
N LEU A 40 -6.09 -5.55 1.37
CA LEU A 40 -5.29 -6.77 1.36
C LEU A 40 -3.87 -6.45 1.75
N ILE A 41 -3.27 -7.23 2.65
CA ILE A 41 -1.87 -7.12 3.02
C ILE A 41 -1.19 -8.44 2.74
N ASN A 42 -0.07 -8.39 2.02
CA ASN A 42 0.69 -9.57 1.63
C ASN A 42 2.18 -9.34 1.88
N GLU A 43 2.70 -10.03 2.90
CA GLU A 43 4.10 -10.04 3.27
C GLU A 43 4.78 -11.29 2.71
N LYS A 44 5.94 -11.14 2.06
CA LYS A 44 6.67 -12.29 1.51
C LYS A 44 7.08 -13.25 2.63
N GLY A 45 6.45 -14.43 2.69
CA GLY A 45 6.70 -15.43 3.72
C GLY A 45 6.00 -15.16 5.06
N GLY A 46 5.10 -14.18 5.10
CA GLY A 46 4.32 -13.80 6.27
C GLY A 46 2.82 -14.05 6.11
N ASN A 47 2.05 -13.45 7.00
CA ASN A 47 0.59 -13.56 7.01
C ASN A 47 -0.04 -12.78 5.85
N LYS A 48 -1.21 -13.25 5.43
CA LYS A 48 -2.11 -12.53 4.54
C LYS A 48 -3.25 -12.01 5.38
N ASP A 49 -3.36 -10.69 5.48
CA ASP A 49 -4.47 -10.05 6.18
C ASP A 49 -5.45 -9.48 5.16
N GLU A 50 -6.74 -9.63 5.46
CA GLU A 50 -7.84 -9.02 4.72
C GLU A 50 -8.70 -8.23 5.68
N ILE A 51 -8.93 -6.96 5.36
CA ILE A 51 -9.76 -6.04 6.15
C ILE A 51 -10.90 -5.57 5.25
N ASP A 52 -12.13 -5.69 5.75
CA ASP A 52 -13.33 -5.19 5.07
C ASP A 52 -13.31 -3.65 5.03
N MET A 53 -13.62 -3.09 3.87
CA MET A 53 -13.79 -1.65 3.67
C MET A 53 -15.22 -1.35 3.24
N LYS A 54 -15.66 -0.11 3.47
CA LYS A 54 -16.99 0.35 3.09
C LYS A 54 -17.03 0.77 1.62
N ASN A 55 -18.17 0.61 0.95
CA ASN A 55 -18.31 1.02 -0.45
C ASN A 55 -18.45 2.54 -0.61
N PHE A 56 -17.96 3.07 -1.73
CA PHE A 56 -18.07 4.50 -2.04
C PHE A 56 -19.46 4.95 -2.47
N PHE A 57 -20.31 4.04 -2.95
CA PHE A 57 -21.62 4.39 -3.50
C PHE A 57 -22.77 3.79 -2.71
N SER A 58 -23.88 4.51 -2.72
CA SER A 58 -25.18 4.11 -2.20
C SER A 58 -26.24 4.38 -3.28
N LEU A 59 -27.51 4.08 -3.00
CA LEU A 59 -28.62 4.44 -3.91
C LEU A 59 -28.74 5.96 -4.11
N GLY A 60 -28.30 6.78 -3.14
CA GLY A 60 -28.33 8.25 -3.20
C GLY A 60 -27.08 8.88 -3.83
N GLY A 61 -26.15 8.08 -4.35
CA GLY A 61 -24.86 8.55 -4.88
C GLY A 61 -23.69 8.28 -3.95
N ILE A 62 -22.68 9.15 -3.99
CA ILE A 62 -21.41 8.97 -3.26
C ILE A 62 -21.65 9.07 -1.75
N ASN A 63 -21.13 8.09 -1.00
CA ASN A 63 -21.16 8.04 0.45
C ASN A 63 -19.82 8.53 1.03
N PHE A 64 -19.73 9.85 1.29
CA PHE A 64 -18.53 10.47 1.87
C PHE A 64 -18.21 9.99 3.29
N GLY A 65 -19.21 9.55 4.06
CA GLY A 65 -18.98 8.95 5.37
C GLY A 65 -18.20 7.63 5.24
N ASN A 66 -18.52 6.81 4.25
CA ASN A 66 -17.77 5.58 3.97
C ASN A 66 -16.34 5.88 3.52
N ILE A 67 -16.17 6.86 2.65
CA ILE A 67 -14.84 7.32 2.21
C ILE A 67 -14.00 7.74 3.42
N ASN A 68 -14.51 8.63 4.28
CA ASN A 68 -13.76 9.09 5.46
C ASN A 68 -13.40 7.94 6.42
N ASN A 69 -14.30 6.96 6.61
CA ASN A 69 -13.99 5.79 7.43
C ASN A 69 -12.88 4.93 6.80
N ASN A 70 -12.91 4.72 5.48
CA ASN A 70 -11.87 4.00 4.77
C ASN A 70 -10.51 4.72 4.85
N GLU A 71 -10.50 6.04 4.69
CA GLU A 71 -9.29 6.86 4.84
C GLU A 71 -8.65 6.70 6.23
N GLN A 72 -9.46 6.71 7.29
CA GLN A 72 -8.98 6.45 8.65
C GLN A 72 -8.37 5.05 8.78
N LEU A 73 -9.04 4.01 8.27
CA LEU A 73 -8.52 2.65 8.28
C LEU A 73 -7.19 2.52 7.53
N ILE A 74 -7.05 3.20 6.38
CA ILE A 74 -5.82 3.23 5.59
C ILE A 74 -4.69 3.89 6.40
N LEU A 75 -4.94 5.06 6.98
CA LEU A 75 -3.95 5.79 7.78
C LEU A 75 -3.52 5.00 9.01
N GLU A 76 -4.45 4.36 9.70
CA GLU A 76 -4.17 3.49 10.85
C GLU A 76 -3.27 2.33 10.42
N LYS A 77 -3.55 1.66 9.29
CA LYS A 77 -2.74 0.55 8.82
C LYS A 77 -1.34 1.00 8.37
N ILE A 78 -1.22 2.12 7.64
CA ILE A 78 0.09 2.69 7.29
C ILE A 78 0.90 3.00 8.56
N SER A 79 0.26 3.59 9.57
CA SER A 79 0.90 3.89 10.85
C SER A 79 1.34 2.62 11.57
N GLN A 80 0.53 1.56 11.55
CA GLN A 80 0.90 0.25 12.09
C GLN A 80 2.10 -0.36 11.36
N MET A 81 2.12 -0.30 10.02
CA MET A 81 3.25 -0.78 9.22
C MET A 81 4.54 -0.02 9.58
N ASN A 82 4.47 1.30 9.70
CA ASN A 82 5.60 2.13 10.14
C ASN A 82 6.08 1.76 11.55
N ALA A 83 5.17 1.56 12.50
CA ALA A 83 5.51 1.12 13.86
C ALA A 83 6.19 -0.26 13.88
N ASN A 84 5.85 -1.12 12.93
CA ASN A 84 6.49 -2.44 12.73
C ASN A 84 7.82 -2.37 11.95
N GLY A 85 8.31 -1.16 11.65
CA GLY A 85 9.58 -0.91 10.98
C GLY A 85 9.54 -1.06 9.46
N TRP A 86 8.35 -1.10 8.85
CA TRP A 86 8.19 -1.01 7.41
C TRP A 86 8.20 0.46 6.96
N GLU A 87 8.95 0.79 5.93
CA GLU A 87 8.94 2.10 5.28
C GLU A 87 7.99 2.07 4.09
N LEU A 88 7.08 3.03 3.99
CA LEU A 88 6.29 3.24 2.78
C LEU A 88 7.20 3.74 1.65
N TYR A 89 7.46 2.87 0.67
CA TYR A 89 8.43 3.13 -0.39
C TYR A 89 7.79 3.72 -1.65
N ASN A 90 6.62 3.21 -2.03
CA ASN A 90 5.94 3.66 -3.24
C ASN A 90 4.42 3.50 -3.12
N ILE A 91 3.68 4.38 -3.80
CA ILE A 91 2.22 4.30 -3.94
C ILE A 91 1.89 4.29 -5.43
N THR A 92 1.05 3.36 -5.86
CA THR A 92 0.61 3.26 -7.26
C THR A 92 -0.92 3.14 -7.32
N PRO A 93 -1.62 4.20 -7.75
CA PRO A 93 -3.04 4.15 -8.00
C PRO A 93 -3.36 3.53 -9.36
N GLY A 94 -4.54 2.94 -9.48
CA GLY A 94 -5.11 2.43 -10.72
C GLY A 94 -6.63 2.52 -10.67
N VAL A 95 -7.24 2.74 -11.83
CA VAL A 95 -8.69 2.85 -11.97
C VAL A 95 -9.14 1.99 -13.13
N VAL A 96 -10.17 1.19 -12.90
CA VAL A 96 -10.93 0.53 -13.95
C VAL A 96 -12.29 1.21 -14.01
N SER A 97 -12.54 1.95 -15.10
CA SER A 97 -13.83 2.60 -15.32
C SER A 97 -14.89 1.56 -15.67
N PRO A 98 -16.12 1.69 -15.12
CA PRO A 98 -17.22 0.84 -15.54
C PRO A 98 -17.56 1.11 -17.01
N SER A 99 -17.62 0.07 -17.82
CA SER A 99 -18.32 0.04 -19.11
C SER A 99 -19.80 -0.34 -18.88
N ALA A 100 -20.63 -0.34 -19.92
CA ALA A 100 -22.08 -0.53 -19.80
C ALA A 100 -22.53 -1.71 -18.93
N ASN A 101 -21.70 -2.76 -18.79
CA ASN A 101 -21.99 -3.94 -17.97
C ASN A 101 -20.88 -4.30 -16.96
N SER A 102 -19.94 -3.39 -16.67
CA SER A 102 -18.85 -3.67 -15.73
C SER A 102 -18.87 -2.78 -14.51
N THR A 103 -18.40 -3.32 -13.38
CA THR A 103 -18.21 -2.59 -12.14
C THR A 103 -16.96 -1.72 -12.22
N GLY A 104 -17.03 -0.49 -11.70
CA GLY A 104 -15.86 0.37 -11.54
C GLY A 104 -15.05 -0.04 -10.32
N ILE A 105 -13.73 0.02 -10.39
CA ILE A 105 -12.84 -0.30 -9.27
C ILE A 105 -11.74 0.76 -9.19
N PHE A 106 -11.54 1.29 -7.99
CA PHE A 106 -10.32 1.98 -7.60
C PHE A 106 -9.39 0.98 -6.91
N ILE A 107 -8.14 0.91 -7.34
CA ILE A 107 -7.12 0.09 -6.71
C ILE A 107 -5.91 0.97 -6.35
N THR A 108 -5.47 0.94 -5.10
CA THR A 108 -4.25 1.63 -4.69
C THR A 108 -3.30 0.64 -4.05
N ARG A 109 -2.08 0.57 -4.58
CA ARG A 109 -1.01 -0.31 -4.12
C ARG A 109 0.02 0.49 -3.36
N TYR A 110 0.18 0.19 -2.08
CA TYR A 110 1.18 0.75 -1.19
C TYR A 110 2.28 -0.29 -0.99
N LEU A 111 3.42 -0.04 -1.61
CA LEU A 111 4.59 -0.90 -1.50
C LEU A 111 5.42 -0.44 -0.30
N PHE A 112 5.58 -1.34 0.65
CA PHE A 112 6.44 -1.16 1.81
C PHE A 112 7.75 -1.93 1.63
N ARG A 113 8.82 -1.41 2.19
CA ARG A 113 10.12 -2.09 2.27
C ARG A 113 10.69 -2.04 3.68
N LYS A 114 11.51 -3.02 4.03
CA LYS A 114 12.22 -3.08 5.31
C LYS A 114 13.62 -3.61 5.08
N GLU A 115 14.64 -2.94 5.60
CA GLU A 115 16.03 -3.42 5.49
C GLU A 115 16.20 -4.75 6.23
N LYS A 116 16.93 -5.67 5.61
CA LYS A 116 17.34 -6.96 6.21
C LYS A 116 18.49 -6.81 7.18
#